data_AF-A0A8T2WC56-F1
#
_entry.id   AF-A0A8T2WC56-F1
#
_cell.length_a   1.000
_cell.length_b   1.000
_cell.length_c   1.000
_cell.angle_alpha   90.00
_cell.angle_beta   90.00
_cell.angle_gamma   90.00
#
_symmetry.space_group_name_H-M   'P 1'
#
loop_
_entity.id
_entity.type
_entity.pdbx_description
1 polymer ?
#
loop_
_entity_poly.entity_id
_entity_poly.type
_entity_poly.pdbx_seq_one_letter_code
_entity_poly.pdbx_strand_id
1 'polypeptide(L)'
;MHHKRLKVEASHLPRTVINAVATMSTVPTTPPAAAQQQAVPLPVAAQTTAAARRGGVSRPEEKIQAILDRYGKTFCEEMGADLIMGGPDALWQWFCASIIMSSRIKSNSALVSCQAVTHAGLGSPKAMLKVTKEECQRLLQGNGFERCDEKTARFLVDNAKLLQNEYQGDFNHLRQAANRTAKQERILLKKFSGVGDGGVDIFFREIQLVWDEIFPFADKKALRAARLVGIRECHPQALAELCGDDRTKYVKLIASLGSATSLRRRKAEEVTKSQPNTHEPTETTTRLSEIDTLSYYLFQYGGLVLGATSCVGTVACYRQDDPYMLAKMLGWLSLALFGLLLHEFRPFQRPTQ
;
A
#
# COMPACT_ATOMS: atom_id res chain seq x y z
N MET A 1 70.58 -20.46 -8.23
CA MET A 1 70.29 -21.73 -8.95
C MET A 1 70.07 -21.43 -10.43
N HIS A 2 70.50 -22.36 -11.28
CA HIS A 2 70.92 -22.20 -12.68
C HIS A 2 69.91 -21.69 -13.72
N HIS A 3 70.46 -20.92 -14.68
CA HIS A 3 70.04 -20.87 -16.08
C HIS A 3 70.19 -22.21 -16.80
N LYS A 4 69.22 -22.57 -17.66
CA LYS A 4 69.37 -23.27 -18.96
C LYS A 4 67.97 -23.32 -19.61
N ARG A 5 67.62 -22.63 -20.70
CA ARG A 5 68.13 -22.55 -22.10
C ARG A 5 67.64 -23.72 -22.96
N LEU A 6 67.20 -23.34 -24.18
CA LEU A 6 67.01 -24.10 -25.43
C LEU A 6 65.62 -24.72 -25.60
N LYS A 7 65.03 -24.85 -26.79
CA LYS A 7 65.14 -24.36 -28.18
C LYS A 7 64.07 -25.20 -28.92
N VAL A 8 63.47 -24.75 -30.03
CA VAL A 8 63.30 -25.53 -31.29
C VAL A 8 62.24 -24.90 -32.24
N GLU A 9 62.70 -24.72 -33.48
CA GLU A 9 62.07 -24.70 -34.83
C GLU A 9 60.73 -23.96 -35.07
N ALA A 10 60.60 -22.98 -35.99
CA ALA A 10 60.91 -22.89 -37.43
C ALA A 10 60.00 -23.74 -38.33
N SER A 11 59.00 -23.12 -38.99
CA SER A 11 58.68 -23.27 -40.42
C SER A 11 57.32 -22.68 -40.81
N HIS A 12 57.29 -22.06 -42.00
CA HIS A 12 56.13 -21.78 -42.88
C HIS A 12 55.46 -20.40 -42.84
N LEU A 13 56.03 -19.51 -43.66
CA LEU A 13 55.31 -18.51 -44.45
C LEU A 13 54.85 -19.14 -45.78
N PRO A 14 53.79 -18.61 -46.39
CA PRO A 14 53.76 -18.41 -47.83
C PRO A 14 53.71 -16.91 -48.20
N ARG A 15 54.56 -16.55 -49.17
CA ARG A 15 54.62 -15.28 -49.90
C ARG A 15 53.80 -15.39 -51.18
N THR A 16 52.95 -14.40 -51.47
CA THR A 16 52.49 -14.02 -52.83
C THR A 16 51.95 -12.58 -52.73
N VAL A 17 52.25 -11.55 -53.54
CA VAL A 17 53.23 -11.25 -54.60
C VAL A 17 52.99 -9.76 -54.99
N ILE A 18 54.07 -8.98 -55.04
CA ILE A 18 54.44 -7.99 -56.09
C ILE A 18 53.65 -6.66 -56.25
N ASN A 19 54.35 -5.58 -55.87
CA ASN A 19 54.66 -4.30 -56.57
C ASN A 19 53.64 -3.58 -57.46
N ALA A 20 53.58 -2.24 -57.30
CA ALA A 20 54.23 -1.25 -58.20
C ALA A 20 53.52 0.12 -58.07
N VAL A 21 54.19 1.17 -57.56
CA VAL A 21 54.89 2.23 -58.34
C VAL A 21 53.90 3.11 -59.10
N ALA A 22 53.69 4.38 -58.75
CA ALA A 22 54.41 5.60 -59.21
C ALA A 22 53.39 6.76 -59.05
N THR A 23 53.65 8.06 -58.88
CA THR A 23 54.82 8.93 -59.00
C THR A 23 54.43 10.35 -58.55
N MET A 24 55.41 11.09 -58.02
CA MET A 24 55.68 12.54 -58.19
C MET A 24 54.82 13.57 -57.43
N SER A 25 55.42 14.33 -56.51
CA SER A 25 56.13 15.64 -56.72
C SER A 25 55.16 16.75 -57.13
N THR A 26 55.11 17.98 -56.61
CA THR A 26 56.02 18.80 -55.78
C THR A 26 55.23 20.02 -55.28
N VAL A 27 55.70 20.57 -54.17
CA VAL A 27 55.35 21.77 -53.36
C VAL A 27 55.51 23.10 -54.14
N PRO A 28 55.33 24.35 -53.62
CA PRO A 28 54.30 25.05 -52.80
C PRO A 28 53.73 26.31 -53.52
N THR A 29 52.72 27.02 -52.96
CA THR A 29 52.76 28.50 -52.70
C THR A 29 51.49 29.03 -52.02
N THR A 30 51.70 29.95 -51.08
CA THR A 30 50.83 30.58 -50.06
C THR A 30 50.06 31.80 -50.61
N PRO A 31 49.24 32.51 -49.81
CA PRO A 31 47.88 32.24 -49.30
C PRO A 31 46.83 33.16 -50.02
N PRO A 32 45.52 33.10 -49.72
CA PRO A 32 45.00 34.04 -48.70
C PRO A 32 43.72 33.59 -47.93
N ALA A 33 43.50 34.27 -46.81
CA ALA A 33 42.23 34.72 -46.25
C ALA A 33 41.11 33.71 -45.86
N ALA A 34 40.80 33.75 -44.56
CA ALA A 34 39.46 33.72 -43.97
C ALA A 34 38.55 32.49 -44.26
N ALA A 35 38.56 31.52 -43.33
CA ALA A 35 37.39 30.66 -43.07
C ALA A 35 37.44 30.06 -41.66
N GLN A 36 36.46 30.46 -40.85
CA GLN A 36 35.65 29.60 -39.98
C GLN A 36 36.38 28.59 -39.07
N GLN A 37 36.61 28.98 -37.80
CA GLN A 37 36.69 28.02 -36.70
C GLN A 37 35.32 27.36 -36.53
N GLN A 38 35.20 26.13 -37.03
CA GLN A 38 34.09 25.24 -36.70
C GLN A 38 34.11 24.99 -35.18
N ALA A 39 33.05 25.41 -34.50
CA ALA A 39 32.74 24.94 -33.17
C ALA A 39 32.56 23.43 -33.24
N VAL A 40 33.42 22.69 -32.54
CA VAL A 40 33.27 21.26 -32.27
C VAL A 40 31.84 21.04 -31.73
N PRO A 41 31.02 20.13 -32.32
CA PRO A 41 29.71 19.87 -31.76
C PRO A 41 29.90 19.27 -30.37
N LEU A 42 29.32 19.91 -29.35
CA LEU A 42 29.20 19.33 -28.03
C LEU A 42 28.53 17.95 -28.13
N PRO A 43 28.95 16.95 -27.33
CA PRO A 43 28.39 15.62 -27.39
C PRO A 43 26.89 15.65 -27.10
N VAL A 44 26.12 14.92 -27.91
CA VAL A 44 24.65 14.73 -27.84
C VAL A 44 24.16 14.31 -26.43
N ALA A 45 25.06 13.85 -25.56
CA ALA A 45 24.81 13.53 -24.16
C ALA A 45 24.35 14.72 -23.28
N ALA A 46 24.56 15.98 -23.71
CA ALA A 46 24.09 17.15 -22.96
C ALA A 46 22.62 17.53 -23.26
N GLN A 47 22.01 17.00 -24.32
CA GLN A 47 20.62 17.31 -24.68
C GLN A 47 19.62 16.37 -23.98
N THR A 48 20.05 15.18 -23.59
CA THR A 48 19.23 14.21 -22.85
C THR A 48 19.02 14.59 -21.38
N THR A 49 19.93 15.38 -20.79
CA THR A 49 19.83 15.80 -19.38
C THR A 49 19.01 17.09 -19.17
N ALA A 50 18.83 17.91 -20.22
CA ALA A 50 17.98 19.10 -20.14
C ALA A 50 16.47 18.79 -20.25
N ALA A 51 16.10 17.69 -20.94
CA ALA A 51 14.71 17.24 -21.03
C ALA A 51 14.19 16.62 -19.72
N ALA A 52 15.08 16.05 -18.90
CA ALA A 52 14.75 15.46 -17.60
C ALA A 52 14.44 16.49 -16.50
N ARG A 53 14.62 17.79 -16.77
CA ARG A 53 14.36 18.89 -15.80
C ARG A 53 13.11 19.71 -16.10
N ARG A 54 12.26 19.29 -17.03
CA ARG A 54 10.88 19.80 -17.09
C ARG A 54 10.01 18.88 -16.25
N GLY A 55 9.51 19.39 -15.12
CA GLY A 55 8.52 18.72 -14.27
C GLY A 55 7.19 18.53 -15.02
N GLY A 56 7.18 17.62 -16.00
CA GLY A 56 5.97 17.13 -16.63
C GLY A 56 5.20 16.32 -15.59
N VAL A 57 3.93 16.66 -15.40
CA VAL A 57 3.02 15.81 -14.64
C VAL A 57 2.99 14.45 -15.36
N SER A 58 3.58 13.42 -14.75
CA SER A 58 3.55 12.08 -15.35
C SER A 58 2.09 11.67 -15.57
N ARG A 59 1.83 11.07 -16.73
CA ARG A 59 0.48 10.66 -17.11
C ARG A 59 -0.06 9.65 -16.09
N PRO A 60 -1.36 9.62 -15.78
CA PRO A 60 -1.93 8.68 -14.82
C PRO A 60 -1.52 7.22 -15.09
N GLU A 61 -1.46 6.82 -16.35
CA GLU A 61 -1.08 5.49 -16.82
C GLU A 61 0.39 5.17 -16.51
N GLU A 62 1.30 6.14 -16.68
CA GLU A 62 2.73 5.99 -16.34
C GLU A 62 2.91 5.80 -14.83
N LYS A 63 2.13 6.52 -14.00
CA LYS A 63 2.14 6.35 -12.55
C LYS A 63 1.62 4.97 -12.14
N ILE A 64 0.52 4.53 -12.76
CA ILE A 64 -0.03 3.19 -12.54
C ILE A 64 1.01 2.14 -12.90
N GLN A 65 1.64 2.26 -14.06
CA GLN A 65 2.69 1.32 -14.48
C GLN A 65 3.85 1.29 -13.47
N ALA A 66 4.33 2.45 -13.02
CA ALA A 66 5.40 2.52 -12.03
C ALA A 66 5.01 1.90 -10.66
N ILE A 67 3.73 1.96 -10.27
CA ILE A 67 3.22 1.28 -9.07
C ILE A 67 3.21 -0.23 -9.27
N LEU A 68 2.70 -0.70 -10.41
CA LEU A 68 2.61 -2.12 -10.75
C LEU A 68 4.00 -2.76 -10.88
N ASP A 69 4.96 -2.08 -11.50
CA ASP A 69 6.32 -2.58 -11.64
C ASP A 69 7.00 -2.81 -10.29
N ARG A 70 6.62 -2.03 -9.26
CA ARG A 70 7.22 -2.10 -7.93
C ARG A 70 6.44 -2.96 -6.94
N TYR A 71 5.11 -2.96 -7.03
CA TYR A 71 4.21 -3.53 -6.03
C TYR A 71 3.08 -4.36 -6.64
N GLY A 72 3.11 -4.66 -7.94
CA GLY A 72 2.03 -5.30 -8.70
C GLY A 72 1.79 -6.77 -8.38
N LYS A 73 2.10 -7.21 -7.16
CA LYS A 73 1.66 -8.51 -6.64
C LYS A 73 0.34 -8.33 -5.90
N THR A 74 -0.56 -9.28 -6.08
CA THR A 74 -1.77 -9.38 -5.25
C THR A 74 -1.41 -9.98 -3.88
N PHE A 75 -2.26 -9.76 -2.88
CA PHE A 75 -2.13 -10.41 -1.58
C PHE A 75 -2.21 -11.94 -1.72
N CYS A 76 -3.08 -12.45 -2.59
CA CYS A 76 -3.13 -13.89 -2.92
C CYS A 76 -1.81 -14.41 -3.51
N GLU A 77 -1.21 -13.68 -4.46
CA GLU A 77 0.11 -14.03 -5.01
C GLU A 77 1.20 -13.98 -3.92
N GLU A 78 1.15 -12.99 -3.02
CA GLU A 78 2.11 -12.89 -1.90
C GLU A 78 1.96 -14.02 -0.88
N MET A 79 0.74 -14.52 -0.62
CA MET A 79 0.50 -15.64 0.28
C MET A 79 0.61 -17.02 -0.38
N GLY A 80 0.79 -17.08 -1.71
CA GLY A 80 0.86 -18.33 -2.47
C GLY A 80 -0.49 -18.99 -2.76
N ALA A 81 -1.59 -18.23 -2.68
CA ALA A 81 -2.93 -18.71 -3.01
C ALA A 81 -3.24 -18.46 -4.49
N ASP A 82 -3.66 -19.50 -5.22
CA ASP A 82 -4.08 -19.38 -6.61
C ASP A 82 -5.58 -19.05 -6.72
N LEU A 83 -5.88 -17.76 -6.53
CA LEU A 83 -7.26 -17.27 -6.55
C LEU A 83 -7.89 -17.32 -7.95
N ILE A 84 -7.10 -17.23 -9.02
CA ILE A 84 -7.59 -17.17 -10.41
C ILE A 84 -8.36 -18.45 -10.78
N MET A 85 -7.93 -19.59 -10.24
CA MET A 85 -8.62 -20.87 -10.44
C MET A 85 -10.00 -20.94 -9.77
N GLY A 86 -10.33 -20.01 -8.85
CA GLY A 86 -11.63 -19.97 -8.18
C GLY A 86 -11.94 -21.19 -7.32
N GLY A 87 -10.90 -21.96 -6.95
CA GLY A 87 -11.05 -23.19 -6.18
C GLY A 87 -11.47 -22.94 -4.72
N PRO A 88 -12.18 -23.88 -4.08
CA PRO A 88 -12.70 -23.71 -2.71
C PRO A 88 -11.60 -23.35 -1.70
N ASP A 89 -10.43 -23.99 -1.80
CA ASP A 89 -9.32 -23.78 -0.88
C ASP A 89 -8.68 -22.39 -1.06
N ALA A 90 -8.51 -21.92 -2.30
CA ALA A 90 -7.99 -20.57 -2.57
C ALA A 90 -8.97 -19.49 -2.08
N LEU A 91 -10.27 -19.69 -2.28
CA LEU A 91 -11.32 -18.82 -1.77
C LEU A 91 -11.33 -18.78 -0.23
N TRP A 92 -11.16 -19.94 0.40
CA TRP A 92 -11.04 -20.06 1.86
C TRP A 92 -9.80 -19.35 2.41
N GLN A 93 -8.66 -19.53 1.78
CA GLN A 93 -7.41 -18.86 2.14
C GLN A 93 -7.56 -17.34 2.04
N TRP A 94 -8.14 -16.86 0.95
CA TRP A 94 -8.39 -15.43 0.77
C TRP A 94 -9.39 -14.87 1.80
N PHE A 95 -10.42 -15.65 2.12
CA PHE A 95 -11.35 -15.30 3.19
C PHE A 95 -10.65 -15.21 4.55
N CYS A 96 -9.80 -16.17 4.92
CA CYS A 96 -9.00 -16.08 6.15
C CYS A 96 -8.12 -14.84 6.17
N ALA A 97 -7.47 -14.54 5.04
CA ALA A 97 -6.66 -13.34 4.90
C ALA A 97 -7.48 -12.07 5.10
N SER A 98 -8.70 -12.00 4.58
CA SER A 98 -9.58 -10.84 4.78
C SER A 98 -9.92 -10.59 6.26
N ILE A 99 -10.14 -11.64 7.05
CA ILE A 99 -10.37 -11.53 8.51
C ILE A 99 -9.09 -11.03 9.19
N ILE A 100 -7.95 -11.68 8.94
CA ILE A 100 -6.67 -11.36 9.58
C ILE A 100 -6.27 -9.91 9.24
N MET A 101 -6.35 -9.51 7.98
CA MET A 101 -5.98 -8.17 7.50
C MET A 101 -6.96 -7.07 7.95
N SER A 102 -8.21 -7.43 8.27
CA SER A 102 -9.18 -6.49 8.85
C SER A 102 -8.95 -6.25 10.34
N SER A 103 -8.15 -7.09 10.99
CA SER A 103 -7.75 -6.93 12.39
C SER A 103 -6.73 -5.80 12.56
N ARG A 104 -6.44 -5.42 13.82
CA ARG A 104 -5.43 -4.38 14.13
C ARG A 104 -4.00 -4.95 14.02
N ILE A 105 -3.59 -5.28 12.80
CA ILE A 105 -2.29 -5.88 12.48
C ILE A 105 -1.58 -5.11 11.35
N LYS A 106 -0.25 -5.15 11.32
CA LYS A 106 0.54 -4.60 10.20
C LYS A 106 0.41 -5.52 8.97
N SER A 107 0.38 -4.96 7.76
CA SER A 107 0.18 -5.74 6.52
C SER A 107 1.17 -6.90 6.35
N ASN A 108 2.47 -6.67 6.56
CA ASN A 108 3.48 -7.74 6.44
C ASN A 108 3.27 -8.85 7.48
N SER A 109 2.92 -8.47 8.70
CA SER A 109 2.60 -9.43 9.77
C SER A 109 1.39 -10.29 9.40
N ALA A 110 0.34 -9.67 8.84
CA ALA A 110 -0.84 -10.40 8.36
C ALA A 110 -0.49 -11.41 7.27
N LEU A 111 0.33 -11.02 6.29
CA LEU A 111 0.77 -11.92 5.22
C LEU A 111 1.53 -13.13 5.74
N VAL A 112 2.48 -12.91 6.66
CA VAL A 112 3.20 -14.01 7.34
C VAL A 112 2.24 -14.95 8.05
N SER A 113 1.24 -14.41 8.77
CA SER A 113 0.22 -15.23 9.43
C SER A 113 -0.63 -16.03 8.44
N CYS A 114 -1.03 -15.45 7.32
CA CYS A 114 -1.83 -16.12 6.30
C CYS A 114 -1.06 -17.27 5.62
N GLN A 115 0.22 -17.06 5.33
CA GLN A 115 1.12 -18.09 4.85
C GLN A 115 1.26 -19.23 5.86
N ALA A 116 1.43 -18.91 7.15
CA ALA A 116 1.53 -19.92 8.21
C ALA A 116 0.26 -20.77 8.35
N VAL A 117 -0.93 -20.19 8.21
CA VAL A 117 -2.20 -20.94 8.18
C VAL A 117 -2.19 -21.97 7.05
N THR A 118 -1.77 -21.56 5.85
CA THR A 118 -1.72 -22.45 4.68
C THR A 118 -0.64 -23.53 4.84
N HIS A 119 0.57 -23.16 5.28
CA HIS A 119 1.68 -24.09 5.51
C HIS A 119 1.41 -25.10 6.62
N ALA A 120 0.61 -24.74 7.63
CA ALA A 120 0.15 -25.66 8.67
C ALA A 120 -0.94 -26.63 8.18
N GLY A 121 -1.30 -26.59 6.89
CA GLY A 121 -2.34 -27.44 6.30
C GLY A 121 -3.76 -26.96 6.59
N LEU A 122 -3.95 -25.75 7.14
CA LEU A 122 -5.26 -25.18 7.48
C LEU A 122 -5.86 -24.34 6.34
N GLY A 123 -5.30 -24.47 5.14
CA GLY A 123 -5.72 -23.80 3.92
C GLY A 123 -7.02 -24.32 3.29
N SER A 124 -7.80 -25.14 4.00
CA SER A 124 -9.15 -25.55 3.59
C SER A 124 -10.12 -25.50 4.78
N PRO A 125 -11.43 -25.30 4.56
CA PRO A 125 -12.42 -25.31 5.64
C PRO A 125 -12.42 -26.65 6.37
N LYS A 126 -12.34 -27.77 5.64
CA LYS A 126 -12.31 -29.13 6.21
C LYS A 126 -11.11 -29.37 7.11
N ALA A 127 -9.95 -28.80 6.80
CA ALA A 127 -8.77 -28.89 7.66
C ALA A 127 -8.91 -27.98 8.88
N MET A 128 -9.42 -26.75 8.70
CA MET A 128 -9.67 -25.82 9.81
C MET A 128 -10.65 -26.40 10.85
N LEU A 129 -11.61 -27.22 10.43
CA LEU A 129 -12.55 -27.90 11.33
C LEU A 129 -11.89 -28.91 12.28
N LYS A 130 -10.67 -29.36 11.98
CA LYS A 130 -9.95 -30.36 12.78
C LYS A 130 -9.08 -29.73 13.88
N VAL A 131 -8.96 -28.41 13.92
CA VAL A 131 -8.16 -27.71 14.92
C VAL A 131 -9.04 -26.98 15.94
N THR A 132 -8.53 -26.90 17.15
CA THR A 132 -9.10 -26.06 18.20
C THR A 132 -8.77 -24.59 17.97
N LYS A 133 -9.56 -23.69 18.57
CA LYS A 133 -9.28 -22.25 18.54
C LYS A 133 -7.95 -21.92 19.22
N GLU A 134 -7.55 -22.67 20.24
CA GLU A 134 -6.28 -22.52 20.96
C GLU A 134 -5.07 -22.90 20.08
N GLU A 135 -5.17 -23.98 19.31
CA GLU A 135 -4.15 -24.36 18.32
C GLU A 135 -4.03 -23.31 17.22
N CYS A 136 -5.17 -22.84 16.69
CA CYS A 136 -5.18 -21.76 15.70
C CYS A 136 -4.57 -20.47 16.27
N GLN A 137 -4.87 -20.12 17.52
CA GLN A 137 -4.31 -18.94 18.17
C GLN A 137 -2.79 -19.07 18.34
N ARG A 138 -2.30 -20.22 18.83
CA ARG A 138 -0.86 -20.47 18.97
C ARG A 138 -0.13 -20.38 17.64
N LEU A 139 -0.72 -20.92 16.58
CA LEU A 139 -0.18 -20.80 15.23
C LEU A 139 -0.04 -19.33 14.81
N LEU A 140 -1.08 -18.52 14.99
CA LEU A 140 -1.07 -17.10 14.61
C LEU A 140 -0.08 -16.28 15.46
N GLN A 141 -0.04 -16.51 16.78
CA GLN A 141 0.88 -15.83 17.69
C GLN A 141 2.34 -16.13 17.38
N GLY A 142 2.66 -17.38 17.02
CA GLY A 142 4.00 -17.77 16.59
C GLY A 142 4.41 -17.24 15.21
N ASN A 143 3.48 -16.70 14.43
CA ASN A 143 3.70 -16.35 13.02
C ASN A 143 3.13 -14.98 12.66
N GLY A 144 3.75 -13.91 13.15
CA GLY A 144 3.44 -12.53 12.73
C GLY A 144 2.27 -11.87 13.44
N PHE A 145 1.34 -12.63 14.04
CA PHE A 145 0.22 -12.07 14.81
C PHE A 145 0.40 -12.28 16.32
N GLU A 146 1.51 -11.77 16.87
CA GLU A 146 1.92 -11.95 18.27
C GLU A 146 0.81 -11.65 19.29
N ARG A 147 -0.01 -10.63 19.03
CA ARG A 147 -1.14 -10.22 19.89
C ARG A 147 -2.49 -10.74 19.39
N CYS A 148 -2.51 -11.90 18.71
CA CYS A 148 -3.76 -12.51 18.30
C CYS A 148 -4.60 -12.83 19.55
N ASP A 149 -5.79 -12.25 19.62
CA ASP A 149 -6.76 -12.60 20.64
C ASP A 149 -7.42 -13.94 20.30
N GLU A 150 -7.92 -14.61 21.34
CA GLU A 150 -8.62 -15.89 21.19
C GLU A 150 -9.87 -15.72 20.31
N LYS A 151 -10.47 -14.52 20.32
CA LYS A 151 -11.65 -14.17 19.54
C LYS A 151 -11.40 -14.29 18.03
N THR A 152 -10.29 -13.75 17.54
CA THR A 152 -9.94 -13.79 16.12
C THR A 152 -9.63 -15.21 15.67
N ALA A 153 -8.90 -15.99 16.48
CA ALA A 153 -8.66 -17.40 16.19
C ALA A 153 -9.98 -18.21 16.16
N ARG A 154 -10.87 -17.93 17.10
CA ARG A 154 -12.21 -18.53 17.14
C ARG A 154 -13.04 -18.21 15.89
N PHE A 155 -12.96 -16.98 15.36
CA PHE A 155 -13.63 -16.63 14.12
C PHE A 155 -13.24 -17.54 12.95
N LEU A 156 -11.95 -17.85 12.78
CA LEU A 156 -11.50 -18.73 11.69
C LEU A 156 -12.11 -20.14 11.80
N VAL A 157 -12.09 -20.72 13.00
CA VAL A 157 -12.64 -22.06 13.25
C VAL A 157 -14.17 -22.09 13.11
N ASP A 158 -14.88 -21.11 13.66
CA ASP A 158 -16.35 -21.07 13.60
C ASP A 158 -16.86 -20.74 12.20
N ASN A 159 -16.15 -19.91 11.45
CA ASN A 159 -16.49 -19.62 10.05
C ASN A 159 -16.28 -20.82 9.14
N ALA A 160 -15.30 -21.69 9.43
CA ALA A 160 -15.15 -22.96 8.71
C ALA A 160 -16.38 -23.85 8.90
N LYS A 161 -16.95 -23.89 10.12
CA LYS A 161 -18.20 -24.61 10.41
C LYS A 161 -19.38 -24.03 9.66
N LEU A 162 -19.54 -22.70 9.69
CA LEU A 162 -20.61 -22.04 8.97
C LEU A 162 -20.52 -22.32 7.47
N LEU A 163 -19.34 -22.13 6.88
CA LEU A 163 -19.12 -22.38 5.45
C LEU A 163 -19.40 -23.84 5.09
N GLN A 164 -18.96 -24.79 5.92
CA GLN A 164 -19.20 -26.21 5.70
C GLN A 164 -20.68 -26.58 5.76
N ASN A 165 -21.43 -26.02 6.72
CA ASN A 165 -22.83 -26.36 6.97
C ASN A 165 -23.78 -25.69 5.96
N GLU A 166 -23.59 -24.40 5.68
CA GLU A 166 -24.51 -23.63 4.83
C GLU A 166 -24.13 -23.69 3.34
N TYR A 167 -22.85 -23.84 3.03
CA TYR A 167 -22.31 -23.70 1.66
C TYR A 167 -21.40 -24.85 1.27
N GLN A 168 -21.46 -25.99 1.98
CA GLN A 168 -20.68 -27.20 1.70
C GLN A 168 -19.15 -27.01 1.66
N GLY A 169 -18.64 -25.93 2.27
CA GLY A 169 -17.22 -25.61 2.31
C GLY A 169 -16.72 -24.81 1.11
N ASP A 170 -17.61 -24.22 0.30
CA ASP A 170 -17.22 -23.45 -0.88
C ASP A 170 -17.96 -22.12 -0.98
N PHE A 171 -17.20 -21.02 -1.09
CA PHE A 171 -17.75 -19.68 -1.31
C PHE A 171 -18.46 -19.53 -2.66
N ASN A 172 -18.21 -20.40 -3.64
CA ASN A 172 -18.98 -20.41 -4.89
C ASN A 172 -20.46 -20.76 -4.64
N HIS A 173 -20.78 -21.59 -3.64
CA HIS A 173 -22.18 -21.83 -3.26
C HIS A 173 -22.79 -20.61 -2.55
N LEU A 174 -22.00 -19.85 -1.79
CA LEU A 174 -22.44 -18.56 -1.26
C LEU A 174 -22.74 -17.56 -2.38
N ARG A 175 -21.85 -17.47 -3.38
CA ARG A 175 -22.03 -16.65 -4.59
C ARG A 175 -23.35 -17.00 -5.31
N GLN A 176 -23.62 -18.29 -5.46
CA GLN A 176 -24.88 -18.78 -6.05
C GLN A 176 -26.10 -18.42 -5.18
N ALA A 177 -26.05 -18.64 -3.87
CA ALA A 177 -27.11 -18.27 -2.94
C ALA A 177 -27.36 -16.75 -2.89
N ALA A 178 -26.35 -15.94 -3.24
CA ALA A 178 -26.46 -14.50 -3.39
C ALA A 178 -27.03 -14.04 -4.75
N ASN A 179 -27.44 -14.99 -5.61
CA ASN A 179 -27.83 -14.74 -6.99
C ASN A 179 -26.76 -13.98 -7.80
N ARG A 180 -25.48 -14.12 -7.44
CA ARG A 180 -24.36 -13.43 -8.10
C ARG A 180 -24.54 -11.91 -8.13
N THR A 181 -24.98 -11.35 -7.00
CA THR A 181 -25.14 -9.90 -6.85
C THR A 181 -24.24 -9.37 -5.74
N ALA A 182 -23.40 -8.39 -6.06
CA ALA A 182 -22.45 -7.79 -5.11
C ALA A 182 -23.08 -7.34 -3.79
N LYS A 183 -24.32 -6.81 -3.86
CA LYS A 183 -25.09 -6.39 -2.69
C LYS A 183 -25.43 -7.57 -1.78
N GLN A 184 -25.92 -8.67 -2.35
CA GLN A 184 -26.32 -9.83 -1.56
C GLN A 184 -25.11 -10.63 -1.08
N GLU A 185 -24.05 -10.70 -1.88
CA GLU A 185 -22.77 -11.31 -1.49
C GLU A 185 -22.18 -10.61 -0.27
N ARG A 186 -22.17 -9.28 -0.26
CA ARG A 186 -21.78 -8.49 0.91
C ARG A 186 -22.64 -8.83 2.13
N ILE A 187 -23.96 -8.97 1.97
CA ILE A 187 -24.87 -9.31 3.07
C ILE A 187 -24.55 -10.71 3.62
N LEU A 188 -24.36 -11.70 2.75
CA LEU A 188 -24.05 -13.07 3.15
C LEU A 188 -22.66 -13.18 3.79
N LEU A 189 -21.64 -12.52 3.24
CA LEU A 189 -20.31 -12.48 3.82
C LEU A 189 -20.30 -11.86 5.23
N LYS A 190 -21.15 -10.87 5.49
CA LYS A 190 -21.29 -10.25 6.83
C LYS A 190 -21.96 -11.15 7.87
N LYS A 191 -22.52 -12.30 7.48
CA LYS A 191 -23.00 -13.30 8.45
C LYS A 191 -21.84 -14.03 9.14
N PHE A 192 -20.66 -14.04 8.52
CA PHE A 192 -19.49 -14.66 9.10
C PHE A 192 -18.91 -13.81 10.23
N SER A 193 -18.46 -14.48 11.29
CA SER A 193 -17.92 -13.83 12.47
C SER A 193 -16.60 -13.13 12.13
N GLY A 194 -16.42 -11.89 12.60
CA GLY A 194 -15.23 -11.10 12.30
C GLY A 194 -15.24 -10.42 10.92
N VAL A 195 -16.31 -10.56 10.13
CA VAL A 195 -16.42 -9.94 8.81
C VAL A 195 -17.35 -8.72 8.85
N GLY A 196 -16.77 -7.56 9.10
CA GLY A 196 -17.45 -6.26 8.95
C GLY A 196 -17.33 -5.69 7.53
N ASP A 197 -17.79 -4.45 7.31
CA ASP A 197 -17.67 -3.80 5.99
C ASP A 197 -16.22 -3.73 5.51
N GLY A 198 -15.25 -3.49 6.41
CA GLY A 198 -13.84 -3.50 6.07
C GLY A 198 -13.30 -4.88 5.68
N GLY A 199 -13.83 -5.96 6.25
CA GLY A 199 -13.46 -7.33 5.89
C GLY A 199 -14.00 -7.71 4.51
N VAL A 200 -15.27 -7.38 4.25
CA VAL A 200 -15.86 -7.55 2.91
C VAL A 200 -15.12 -6.70 1.87
N ASP A 201 -14.79 -5.46 2.19
CA ASP A 201 -14.05 -4.59 1.29
C ASP A 201 -12.69 -5.20 0.94
N ILE A 202 -11.97 -5.78 1.91
CA ILE A 202 -10.72 -6.51 1.63
C ILE A 202 -11.00 -7.71 0.74
N PHE A 203 -11.97 -8.56 1.08
CA PHE A 203 -12.33 -9.73 0.27
C PHE A 203 -12.67 -9.34 -1.18
N PHE A 204 -13.43 -8.26 -1.38
CA PHE A 204 -13.85 -7.75 -2.68
C PHE A 204 -12.69 -7.25 -3.56
N ARG A 205 -11.55 -6.86 -2.97
CA ARG A 205 -10.39 -6.37 -3.73
C ARG A 205 -9.87 -7.37 -4.75
N GLU A 206 -9.80 -8.64 -4.37
CA GLU A 206 -9.18 -9.67 -5.22
C GLU A 206 -10.18 -10.70 -5.73
N ILE A 207 -11.32 -10.88 -5.03
CA ILE A 207 -12.35 -11.83 -5.50
C ILE A 207 -12.89 -11.44 -6.88
N GLN A 208 -12.85 -10.16 -7.24
CA GLN A 208 -13.29 -9.67 -8.54
C GLN A 208 -12.46 -10.22 -9.72
N LEU A 209 -11.35 -10.93 -9.47
CA LEU A 209 -10.68 -11.76 -10.49
C LEU A 209 -11.61 -12.86 -11.00
N VAL A 210 -12.41 -13.46 -10.11
CA VAL A 210 -13.27 -14.62 -10.38
C VAL A 210 -14.77 -14.34 -10.24
N TRP A 211 -15.15 -13.26 -9.55
CA TRP A 211 -16.54 -12.81 -9.38
C TRP A 211 -16.77 -11.54 -10.20
N ASP A 212 -17.25 -11.72 -11.43
CA ASP A 212 -17.44 -10.66 -12.42
C ASP A 212 -18.37 -9.53 -11.94
N GLU A 213 -19.41 -9.88 -11.18
CA GLU A 213 -20.42 -8.99 -10.60
C GLU A 213 -19.86 -7.99 -9.59
N ILE A 214 -18.64 -8.22 -9.07
CA ILE A 214 -17.93 -7.30 -8.19
C ILE A 214 -17.13 -6.27 -9.01
N PHE A 215 -16.71 -6.62 -10.22
CA PHE A 215 -15.83 -5.77 -11.02
C PHE A 215 -16.60 -4.60 -11.68
N PRO A 216 -16.07 -3.35 -11.66
CA PRO A 216 -14.89 -2.91 -10.93
C PRO A 216 -15.22 -2.45 -9.49
N PHE A 217 -14.53 -3.03 -8.51
CA PHE A 217 -14.61 -2.61 -7.11
C PHE A 217 -13.32 -1.94 -6.64
N ALA A 218 -13.44 -0.80 -5.97
CA ALA A 218 -12.35 -0.17 -5.22
C ALA A 218 -12.87 0.36 -3.88
N ASP A 219 -12.24 -0.04 -2.79
CA ASP A 219 -12.64 0.44 -1.47
C ASP A 219 -12.12 1.85 -1.17
N LYS A 220 -12.64 2.45 -0.10
CA LYS A 220 -12.29 3.81 0.32
C LYS A 220 -10.79 3.98 0.61
N LYS A 221 -10.09 2.91 1.02
CA LYS A 221 -8.64 2.96 1.32
C LYS A 221 -7.84 3.00 0.03
N ALA A 222 -8.16 2.17 -0.96
CA ALA A 222 -7.52 2.15 -2.27
C ALA A 222 -7.74 3.47 -3.01
N LEU A 223 -8.98 3.99 -3.03
CA LEU A 223 -9.28 5.29 -3.63
C LEU A 223 -8.54 6.44 -2.94
N ARG A 224 -8.39 6.39 -1.61
CA ARG A 224 -7.58 7.37 -0.87
C ARG A 224 -6.10 7.25 -1.21
N ALA A 225 -5.58 6.03 -1.34
CA ALA A 225 -4.20 5.79 -1.74
C ALA A 225 -3.91 6.33 -3.15
N ALA A 226 -4.83 6.11 -4.10
CA ALA A 226 -4.76 6.67 -5.46
C ALA A 226 -4.56 8.19 -5.43
N ARG A 227 -5.35 8.91 -4.61
CA ARG A 227 -5.17 10.35 -4.39
C ARG A 227 -3.80 10.73 -3.86
N LEU A 228 -3.30 9.98 -2.88
CA LEU A 228 -2.00 10.26 -2.25
C LEU A 228 -0.81 10.05 -3.19
N VAL A 229 -0.95 9.15 -4.18
CA VAL A 229 0.05 8.94 -5.24
C VAL A 229 -0.17 9.86 -6.45
N GLY A 230 -1.16 10.75 -6.39
CA GLY A 230 -1.40 11.77 -7.40
C GLY A 230 -2.15 11.26 -8.64
N ILE A 231 -2.94 10.19 -8.50
CA ILE A 231 -3.97 9.79 -9.47
C ILE A 231 -5.24 10.56 -9.10
N ARG A 232 -5.81 11.31 -10.04
CA ARG A 232 -6.94 12.23 -9.78
C ARG A 232 -8.29 11.53 -9.95
N GLU A 233 -8.31 10.48 -10.74
CA GLU A 233 -9.41 9.58 -11.02
C GLU A 233 -9.70 8.74 -9.77
N CYS A 234 -10.68 9.18 -8.97
CA CYS A 234 -11.00 8.59 -7.67
C CYS A 234 -12.31 7.78 -7.72
N HIS A 235 -12.54 7.09 -8.83
CA HIS A 235 -13.73 6.27 -9.05
C HIS A 235 -13.31 4.90 -9.57
N PRO A 236 -13.94 3.78 -9.12
CA PRO A 236 -13.60 2.43 -9.58
C PRO A 236 -13.57 2.31 -11.10
N GLN A 237 -14.61 2.80 -11.79
CA GLN A 237 -14.69 2.76 -13.25
C GLN A 237 -13.54 3.49 -13.95
N ALA A 238 -13.23 4.71 -13.52
CA ALA A 238 -12.16 5.50 -14.12
C ALA A 238 -10.77 4.85 -13.91
N LEU A 239 -10.55 4.20 -12.76
CA LEU A 239 -9.32 3.44 -12.51
C LEU A 239 -9.23 2.17 -13.39
N ALA A 240 -10.36 1.54 -13.69
CA ALA A 240 -10.42 0.39 -14.62
C ALA A 240 -10.09 0.81 -16.05
N GLU A 241 -10.66 1.93 -16.51
CA GLU A 241 -10.38 2.52 -17.83
C GLU A 241 -8.89 2.88 -17.98
N LEU A 242 -8.26 3.45 -16.95
CA LEU A 242 -6.81 3.71 -16.93
C LEU A 242 -5.96 2.43 -16.95
N CYS A 243 -6.53 1.30 -16.56
CA CYS A 243 -5.90 -0.01 -16.70
C CYS A 243 -6.18 -0.65 -18.08
N GLY A 244 -6.88 0.04 -18.98
CA GLY A 244 -7.30 -0.49 -20.27
C GLY A 244 -8.35 -1.59 -20.15
N ASP A 245 -9.17 -1.55 -19.10
CA ASP A 245 -10.15 -2.57 -18.72
C ASP A 245 -9.56 -3.98 -18.51
N ASP A 246 -8.23 -4.08 -18.35
CA ASP A 246 -7.56 -5.30 -17.91
C ASP A 246 -7.85 -5.52 -16.42
N ARG A 247 -8.72 -6.49 -16.17
CA ARG A 247 -9.13 -6.90 -14.82
C ARG A 247 -7.96 -7.29 -13.93
N THR A 248 -7.01 -8.07 -14.45
CA THR A 248 -5.87 -8.54 -13.66
C THR A 248 -4.97 -7.37 -13.30
N LYS A 249 -4.71 -6.47 -14.26
CA LYS A 249 -3.97 -5.23 -14.03
C LYS A 249 -4.67 -4.33 -12.99
N TYR A 250 -5.98 -4.19 -13.09
CA TYR A 250 -6.80 -3.40 -12.17
C TYR A 250 -6.74 -3.97 -10.74
N VAL A 251 -6.94 -5.29 -10.57
CA VAL A 251 -6.87 -5.92 -9.24
C VAL A 251 -5.49 -5.76 -8.62
N LYS A 252 -4.43 -5.95 -9.42
CA LYS A 252 -3.05 -5.71 -8.98
C LYS A 252 -2.87 -4.27 -8.52
N LEU A 253 -3.38 -3.29 -9.27
CA LEU A 253 -3.34 -1.88 -8.87
C LEU A 253 -4.06 -1.65 -7.53
N ILE A 254 -5.28 -2.17 -7.35
CA ILE A 254 -6.05 -2.02 -6.11
C ILE A 254 -5.33 -2.66 -4.91
N ALA A 255 -4.76 -3.85 -5.08
CA ALA A 255 -3.94 -4.52 -4.05
C ALA A 255 -2.69 -3.68 -3.70
N SER A 256 -1.93 -3.25 -4.71
CA SER A 256 -0.74 -2.40 -4.55
C SER A 256 -1.08 -1.10 -3.83
N LEU A 257 -2.18 -0.43 -4.18
CA LEU A 257 -2.64 0.81 -3.53
C LEU A 257 -3.04 0.58 -2.07
N GLY A 258 -3.65 -0.58 -1.78
CA GLY A 258 -3.92 -1.04 -0.42
C GLY A 258 -2.64 -1.11 0.43
N SER A 259 -1.55 -1.61 -0.15
CA SER A 259 -0.23 -1.69 0.48
C SER A 259 0.54 -0.35 0.46
N ALA A 260 0.36 0.49 -0.56
CA ALA A 260 1.09 1.75 -0.78
C ALA A 260 0.92 2.81 0.32
N THR A 261 -0.19 2.78 1.06
CA THR A 261 -0.37 3.66 2.23
C THR A 261 0.63 3.36 3.35
N SER A 262 1.15 2.14 3.45
CA SER A 262 2.26 1.81 4.35
C SER A 262 3.63 2.30 3.84
N LEU A 263 3.74 2.61 2.54
CA LEU A 263 5.00 2.88 1.86
C LEU A 263 5.42 4.35 1.90
N ARG A 264 4.47 5.32 2.01
CA ARG A 264 4.85 6.70 2.34
C ARG A 264 5.44 6.80 3.74
N ARG A 265 4.95 5.98 4.68
CA ARG A 265 5.52 5.85 6.01
C ARG A 265 6.93 5.24 5.95
N ARG A 266 7.16 4.21 5.12
CA ARG A 266 8.53 3.69 4.88
C ARG A 266 9.45 4.71 4.22
N LYS A 267 9.01 5.46 3.21
CA LYS A 267 9.84 6.53 2.62
C LYS A 267 10.17 7.63 3.64
N ALA A 268 9.23 7.99 4.51
CA ALA A 268 9.50 8.92 5.60
C ALA A 268 10.51 8.33 6.61
N GLU A 269 10.32 7.07 7.03
CA GLU A 269 11.20 6.37 7.99
C GLU A 269 12.59 6.04 7.41
N GLU A 270 12.70 5.73 6.12
CA GLU A 270 13.96 5.50 5.41
C GLU A 270 14.70 6.82 5.20
N VAL A 271 14.02 7.91 4.85
CA VAL A 271 14.63 9.25 4.79
C VAL A 271 15.15 9.68 6.17
N THR A 272 14.42 9.37 7.24
CA THR A 272 14.87 9.62 8.63
C THR A 272 16.04 8.71 9.05
N LYS A 273 16.12 7.46 8.59
CA LYS A 273 17.22 6.54 8.91
C LYS A 273 18.48 6.74 8.06
N SER A 274 18.36 7.34 6.87
CA SER A 274 19.46 7.49 5.91
C SER A 274 20.28 8.77 6.10
N GLN A 275 19.85 9.70 6.96
CA GLN A 275 20.65 10.86 7.33
C GLN A 275 21.47 10.55 8.59
N PRO A 276 22.82 10.54 8.51
CA PRO A 276 23.65 10.53 9.70
C PRO A 276 23.39 11.82 10.47
N ASN A 277 23.16 11.69 11.77
CA ASN A 277 22.79 12.78 12.65
C ASN A 277 23.97 13.75 12.84
N THR A 278 24.12 14.70 11.92
CA THR A 278 24.90 15.91 12.10
C THR A 278 24.02 17.04 11.61
N HIS A 279 23.33 17.75 12.51
CA HIS A 279 23.14 19.19 12.47
C HIS A 279 22.35 19.63 13.71
N GLU A 280 22.82 20.75 14.30
CA GLU A 280 22.13 21.53 15.32
C GLU A 280 20.66 21.77 14.95
N PRO A 281 19.75 21.83 15.94
CA PRO A 281 18.34 22.08 15.68
C PRO A 281 18.17 23.47 15.07
N THR A 282 17.85 23.50 13.77
CA THR A 282 17.45 24.74 13.08
C THR A 282 16.02 25.09 13.50
N GLU A 283 15.72 26.38 13.66
CA GLU A 283 14.42 26.93 14.12
C GLU A 283 13.17 26.29 13.49
N THR A 284 13.27 25.74 12.28
CA THR A 284 12.16 25.10 11.57
C THR A 284 11.74 23.76 12.19
N THR A 285 12.68 22.97 12.72
CA THR A 285 12.38 21.69 13.38
C THR A 285 11.73 21.92 14.74
N THR A 286 12.18 22.96 15.46
CA THR A 286 11.57 23.39 16.72
C THR A 286 10.13 23.83 16.49
N ARG A 287 9.85 24.66 15.48
CA ARG A 287 8.47 25.06 15.13
C ARG A 287 7.56 23.90 14.73
N LEU A 288 8.05 22.93 13.96
CA LEU A 288 7.22 21.78 13.56
C LEU A 288 6.91 20.87 14.75
N SER A 289 7.87 20.68 15.66
CA SER A 289 7.63 19.96 16.92
C SER A 289 6.67 20.72 17.85
N GLU A 290 6.76 22.05 17.91
CA GLU A 290 5.82 22.89 18.65
C GLU A 290 4.42 22.85 18.04
N ILE A 291 4.27 22.80 16.72
CA ILE A 291 2.98 22.70 16.03
C ILE A 291 2.31 21.34 16.27
N ASP A 292 3.08 20.24 16.26
CA ASP A 292 2.53 18.90 16.58
C ASP A 292 2.20 18.77 18.06
N THR A 293 3.02 19.36 18.94
CA THR A 293 2.76 19.43 20.38
C THR A 293 1.52 20.29 20.64
N LEU A 294 1.39 21.44 19.99
CA LEU A 294 0.20 22.31 20.06
C LEU A 294 -1.04 21.61 19.51
N SER A 295 -0.97 20.88 18.39
CA SER A 295 -2.09 20.07 17.89
C SER A 295 -2.47 18.98 18.87
N TYR A 296 -1.50 18.34 19.52
CA TYR A 296 -1.74 17.35 20.57
C TYR A 296 -2.43 17.96 21.79
N TYR A 297 -1.99 19.13 22.27
CA TYR A 297 -2.62 19.84 23.40
C TYR A 297 -3.99 20.44 23.03
N LEU A 298 -4.16 21.01 21.84
CA LEU A 298 -5.46 21.47 21.32
C LEU A 298 -6.46 20.32 21.18
N PHE A 299 -5.98 19.14 20.80
CA PHE A 299 -6.82 17.96 20.63
C PHE A 299 -7.12 17.24 21.96
N GLN A 300 -6.18 17.25 22.91
CA GLN A 300 -6.34 16.64 24.23
C GLN A 300 -7.11 17.54 25.22
N TYR A 301 -6.86 18.85 25.20
CA TYR A 301 -7.47 19.81 26.12
C TYR A 301 -8.60 20.63 25.48
N GLY A 302 -8.81 20.55 24.16
CA GLY A 302 -9.90 21.26 23.47
C GLY A 302 -11.28 20.94 24.03
N GLY A 303 -11.53 19.68 24.42
CA GLY A 303 -12.77 19.29 25.11
C GLY A 303 -12.91 19.92 26.50
N LEU A 304 -11.80 20.08 27.23
CA LEU A 304 -11.77 20.70 28.56
C LEU A 304 -12.00 22.22 28.49
N VAL A 305 -11.40 22.88 27.50
CA VAL A 305 -11.58 24.32 27.23
C VAL A 305 -13.01 24.61 26.74
N LEU A 306 -13.58 23.76 25.88
CA LEU A 306 -14.98 23.84 25.48
C LEU A 306 -15.94 23.62 26.67
N GLY A 307 -15.64 22.67 27.55
CA GLY A 307 -16.39 22.47 28.78
C GLY A 307 -16.34 23.69 29.72
N ALA A 308 -15.14 24.24 29.96
CA ALA A 308 -14.96 25.40 30.83
C ALA A 308 -15.63 26.67 30.27
N THR A 309 -15.55 26.90 28.95
CA THR A 309 -16.22 28.04 28.28
C THR A 309 -17.74 27.91 28.30
N SER A 310 -18.27 26.69 28.23
CA SER A 310 -19.71 26.43 28.42
C SER A 310 -20.20 26.80 29.82
N CYS A 311 -19.41 26.51 30.86
CA CYS A 311 -19.75 26.90 32.25
C CYS A 311 -19.75 28.43 32.42
N VAL A 312 -18.78 29.13 31.86
CA VAL A 312 -18.71 30.61 31.92
C VAL A 312 -19.84 31.26 31.10
N GLY A 313 -20.17 30.72 29.92
CA GLY A 313 -21.31 31.18 29.12
C GLY A 313 -22.66 31.04 29.84
N THR A 314 -22.81 29.98 30.64
CA THR A 314 -24.02 29.76 31.45
C THR A 314 -24.19 30.82 32.53
N VAL A 315 -23.09 31.28 33.15
CA VAL A 315 -23.10 32.35 34.16
C VAL A 315 -23.34 33.73 33.52
N ALA A 316 -22.73 34.00 32.36
CA ALA A 316 -22.91 35.28 31.65
C ALA A 316 -24.32 35.45 31.04
N CYS A 317 -24.97 34.35 30.67
CA CYS A 317 -26.35 34.34 30.16
C CYS A 317 -27.41 34.18 31.26
N TYR A 318 -27.02 34.09 32.54
CA TYR A 318 -27.95 34.03 33.66
C TYR A 318 -28.54 35.42 33.94
N ARG A 319 -29.50 35.84 33.11
CA ARG A 319 -30.39 36.98 33.39
C ARG A 319 -31.76 36.44 33.77
N GLN A 320 -32.21 36.83 34.96
CA GLN A 320 -33.44 36.31 35.56
C GLN A 320 -34.71 36.67 34.79
N ASP A 321 -34.63 37.67 33.89
CA ASP A 321 -35.75 38.17 33.08
C ASP A 321 -35.79 37.61 31.63
N ASP A 322 -34.98 36.60 31.29
CA ASP A 322 -34.94 36.02 29.94
C ASP A 322 -35.96 34.85 29.78
N PRO A 323 -37.00 34.98 28.94
CA PRO A 323 -38.01 33.93 28.74
C PRO A 323 -37.45 32.66 28.07
N TYR A 324 -36.25 32.73 27.47
CA TYR A 324 -35.58 31.59 26.83
C TYR A 324 -34.42 31.03 27.66
N MET A 325 -34.29 31.45 28.93
CA MET A 325 -33.19 31.05 29.82
C MET A 325 -33.01 29.52 29.85
N LEU A 326 -34.11 28.78 30.04
CA LEU A 326 -34.07 27.32 30.15
C LEU A 326 -33.53 26.65 28.87
N ALA A 327 -33.98 27.13 27.70
CA ALA A 327 -33.54 26.59 26.41
C ALA A 327 -32.05 26.87 26.16
N LYS A 328 -31.56 28.06 26.54
CA LYS A 328 -30.14 28.42 26.44
C LYS A 328 -29.29 27.55 27.36
N MET A 329 -29.69 27.34 28.62
CA MET A 329 -28.96 26.49 29.56
C MET A 329 -28.89 25.03 29.09
N LEU A 330 -30.00 24.48 28.56
CA LEU A 330 -30.04 23.13 28.00
C LEU A 330 -29.12 22.98 26.78
N GLY A 331 -29.05 24.00 25.91
CA GLY A 331 -28.14 24.01 24.77
C GLY A 331 -26.67 23.92 25.18
N TRP A 332 -26.26 24.72 26.17
CA TRP A 332 -24.89 24.70 26.69
C TRP A 332 -24.56 23.39 27.43
N LEU A 333 -25.49 22.86 28.23
CA LEU A 333 -25.31 21.57 28.90
C LEU A 333 -25.12 20.41 27.90
N SER A 334 -25.90 20.40 26.82
CA SER A 334 -25.77 19.41 25.73
C SER A 334 -24.39 19.49 25.06
N LEU A 335 -23.89 20.70 24.81
CA LEU A 335 -22.57 20.93 24.22
C LEU A 335 -21.43 20.42 25.13
N ALA A 336 -21.56 20.68 26.44
CA ALA A 336 -20.59 20.22 27.44
C ALA A 336 -20.57 18.68 27.58
N LEU A 337 -21.75 18.05 27.63
CA LEU A 337 -21.88 16.60 27.68
C LEU A 337 -21.32 15.94 26.41
N PHE A 338 -21.55 16.53 25.23
CA PHE A 338 -20.97 16.05 23.98
C PHE A 338 -19.44 16.13 23.98
N GLY A 339 -18.86 17.22 24.51
CA GLY A 339 -17.42 17.35 24.69
C GLY A 339 -16.81 16.28 25.61
N LEU A 340 -17.47 15.97 26.72
CA LEU A 340 -17.07 14.90 27.65
C LEU A 340 -17.18 13.51 27.01
N LEU A 341 -18.24 13.25 26.24
CA LEU A 341 -18.44 11.98 25.55
C LEU A 341 -17.33 11.74 24.51
N LEU A 342 -16.97 12.77 23.74
CA LEU A 342 -15.84 12.67 22.79
C LEU A 342 -14.50 12.39 23.47
N HIS A 343 -14.33 12.83 24.72
CA HIS A 343 -13.13 12.58 25.52
C HIS A 343 -13.08 11.14 26.08
N GLU A 344 -14.19 10.61 26.61
CA GLU A 344 -14.28 9.26 27.19
C GLU A 344 -14.12 8.12 26.17
N PHE A 345 -14.56 8.31 24.92
CA PHE A 345 -14.49 7.26 23.89
C PHE A 345 -13.09 7.01 23.29
N ARG A 346 -12.00 7.55 23.88
CA ARG A 346 -10.64 7.30 23.40
C ARG A 346 -9.75 6.54 24.39
N PRO A 347 -9.11 5.43 23.96
CA PRO A 347 -8.09 4.77 24.76
C PRO A 347 -6.85 5.65 24.85
N PHE A 348 -6.43 5.92 26.09
CA PHE A 348 -5.18 6.58 26.45
C PHE A 348 -3.98 5.90 25.77
N GLN A 349 -3.29 6.60 24.86
CA GLN A 349 -1.98 6.19 24.37
C GLN A 349 -0.93 7.10 25.01
N ARG A 350 -0.09 6.55 25.89
CA ARG A 350 1.15 7.24 26.26
C ARG A 350 2.08 7.24 25.05
N PRO A 351 2.68 8.38 24.67
CA PRO A 351 3.85 8.37 23.81
C PRO A 351 4.98 7.68 24.59
N THR A 352 5.45 6.55 24.07
CA THR A 352 6.75 5.98 24.48
C THR A 352 7.83 6.94 24.02
N GLN A 353 8.61 7.45 24.97
CA GLN A 353 9.86 8.16 24.71
C GLN A 353 10.87 7.27 24.01
#